data_AF-A0A7J7GW29-F1
#
_entry.id   AF-A0A7J7GW29-F1
#
_cell.length_a   1.000
_cell.length_b   1.000
_cell.length_c   1.000
_cell.angle_alpha   90.00
_cell.angle_beta   90.00
_cell.angle_gamma   90.00
#
_symmetry.space_group_name_H-M   'P 1'
#
loop_
_entity.id
_entity.type
_entity.pdbx_description
1 polymer ?
#
loop_
_entity_poly.entity_id
_entity_poly.type
_entity_poly.pdbx_seq_one_letter_code
_entity_poly.pdbx_strand_id
1 'polypeptide(L)'
;MGLYSNVNVLYNLSWFFPIDSGFFYLVQLHFCEVNRWMKNVNQRVFDIFINNETTEVKADVIAWSNGYAVPVYRDYVVLVPKVNNGEKQELWLELHPNTKTKSQ
;
A
#
# COMPACT_ATOMS: atom_id res chain seq x y z
N MET A 1 -0.02 7.70 -5.56
CA MET A 1 1.07 8.68 -5.41
C MET A 1 0.90 9.81 -6.40
N GLY A 2 1.45 10.98 -6.10
CA GLY A 2 1.27 12.19 -6.90
C GLY A 2 1.97 12.15 -8.25
N LEU A 3 1.80 13.21 -9.03
CA LEU A 3 2.34 13.33 -10.40
C LEU A 3 3.87 13.47 -10.44
N TYR A 4 4.47 14.00 -9.39
CA TYR A 4 5.90 14.34 -9.35
C TYR A 4 6.69 13.28 -8.58
N SER A 5 7.45 12.46 -9.30
CA SER A 5 8.22 11.35 -8.73
C SER A 5 9.26 11.80 -7.70
N ASN A 6 9.94 12.94 -7.95
CA ASN A 6 10.91 13.54 -7.03
C ASN A 6 10.27 14.02 -5.71
N VAL A 7 8.97 14.32 -5.71
CA VAL A 7 8.24 14.71 -4.51
C VAL A 7 7.75 13.47 -3.77
N ASN A 8 7.28 12.46 -4.50
CA ASN A 8 6.77 11.21 -3.92
C ASN A 8 7.82 10.44 -3.10
N VAL A 9 9.12 10.56 -3.42
CA VAL A 9 10.19 9.90 -2.65
C VAL A 9 10.48 10.54 -1.29
N LEU A 10 9.91 11.71 -1.01
CA LEU A 10 10.20 12.47 0.21
C LEU A 10 9.26 12.14 1.37
N TYR A 11 8.13 11.45 1.13
CA TYR A 11 7.15 11.17 2.16
C TYR A 11 6.37 9.88 1.86
N ASN A 12 5.77 9.33 2.91
CA ASN A 12 4.82 8.24 2.80
C ASN A 12 3.42 8.80 2.55
N LEU A 13 2.70 8.20 1.63
CA LEU A 13 1.27 8.47 1.50
C LEU A 13 0.53 7.66 2.56
N SER A 14 0.06 8.34 3.61
CA SER A 14 -0.43 7.70 4.83
C SER A 14 -1.93 7.90 5.05
N TRP A 15 -2.58 6.87 5.58
CA TRP A 15 -3.97 6.88 6.06
C TRP A 15 -4.03 6.30 7.48
N PHE A 16 -4.95 6.83 8.27
CA PHE A 16 -5.14 6.47 9.68
C PHE A 16 -6.60 6.08 9.91
N PHE A 17 -6.83 4.92 10.51
CA PHE A 17 -8.17 4.41 10.79
C PHE A 17 -8.32 4.10 12.29
N PRO A 18 -9.23 4.78 13.01
CA PRO A 18 -9.50 4.46 14.41
C PRO A 18 -10.35 3.19 14.52
N ILE A 19 -9.76 2.12 15.04
CA ILE A 19 -10.35 0.77 15.10
C ILE A 19 -10.24 0.17 16.50
N ASP A 20 -11.07 -0.81 16.81
CA ASP A 20 -11.08 -1.45 18.14
C ASP A 20 -9.88 -2.41 18.29
N SER A 21 -9.24 -2.40 19.45
CA SER A 21 -8.07 -3.25 19.69
C SER A 21 -8.43 -4.68 20.10
N GLY A 22 -7.50 -5.62 19.89
CA GLY A 22 -7.65 -7.02 20.27
C GLY A 22 -8.26 -7.93 19.19
N PHE A 23 -8.37 -7.44 17.95
CA PHE A 23 -8.96 -8.18 16.83
C PHE A 23 -7.98 -8.32 15.66
N PHE A 24 -8.26 -9.30 14.82
CA PHE A 24 -7.69 -9.39 13.47
C PHE A 24 -8.55 -8.58 12.51
N TYR A 25 -7.91 -7.76 11.69
CA TYR A 25 -8.54 -6.96 10.65
C TYR A 25 -8.11 -7.45 9.28
N LEU A 26 -9.09 -7.60 8.38
CA LEU A 26 -8.84 -7.79 6.96
C LEU A 26 -8.77 -6.42 6.29
N VAL A 27 -7.62 -6.10 5.70
CA VAL A 27 -7.39 -4.90 4.90
C VAL A 27 -7.35 -5.33 3.43
N GLN A 28 -8.42 -5.02 2.70
CA GLN A 28 -8.52 -5.24 1.25
C GLN A 28 -8.16 -3.95 0.51
N LEU A 29 -7.02 -3.95 -0.17
CA LEU A 29 -6.57 -2.82 -0.98
C LEU A 29 -6.94 -3.04 -2.44
N HIS A 30 -7.72 -2.12 -3.00
CA HIS A 30 -8.09 -2.13 -4.41
C HIS A 30 -7.13 -1.27 -5.24
N PHE A 31 -6.65 -1.84 -6.35
CA PHE A 31 -5.75 -1.18 -7.27
C PHE A 31 -6.25 -1.26 -8.70
N CYS A 32 -5.95 -0.23 -9.48
CA CYS A 32 -6.08 -0.20 -10.93
C CYS A 32 -5.10 0.85 -11.44
N GLU A 33 -4.19 0.50 -12.34
CA GLU A 33 -3.30 1.49 -12.95
C GLU A 33 -4.05 2.24 -14.03
N VAL A 34 -4.45 3.48 -13.71
CA VAL A 34 -5.26 4.36 -14.56
C VAL A 34 -4.42 5.37 -15.33
N ASN A 35 -3.13 5.53 -14.99
CA ASN A 35 -2.25 6.43 -15.72
C ASN A 35 -1.84 5.80 -17.05
N ARG A 36 -2.28 6.41 -18.16
CA ARG A 36 -2.00 5.95 -19.55
C ARG A 36 -0.52 5.84 -19.91
N TRP A 37 0.38 6.42 -19.11
CA TRP A 37 1.83 6.37 -19.31
C TRP A 37 2.51 5.24 -18.52
N MET A 38 1.79 4.59 -17.60
CA MET A 38 2.26 3.49 -16.76
C MET A 38 1.58 2.20 -17.24
N LYS A 39 2.11 1.60 -18.31
CA LYS A 39 1.52 0.43 -18.99
C LYS A 39 2.36 -0.84 -18.85
N ASN A 40 3.60 -0.71 -18.42
CA ASN A 40 4.57 -1.78 -18.34
C ASN A 40 4.93 -2.05 -16.88
N VAL A 41 5.30 -3.30 -16.63
CA VAL A 41 5.89 -3.74 -15.36
C VAL A 41 7.13 -2.88 -15.03
N ASN A 42 7.35 -2.64 -13.75
CA ASN A 42 8.49 -1.92 -13.16
C ASN A 42 8.53 -0.40 -13.47
N GLN A 43 7.46 0.18 -14.03
CA GLN A 43 7.34 1.64 -14.20
C GLN A 43 6.86 2.34 -12.92
N ARG A 44 6.09 1.64 -12.10
CA ARG A 44 5.63 2.12 -10.80
C ARG A 44 5.69 0.98 -9.80
N VAL A 45 6.67 1.08 -8.91
CA VAL A 45 6.89 0.13 -7.83
C VAL A 45 6.84 0.88 -6.51
N PHE A 46 6.11 0.35 -5.55
CA PHE A 46 5.99 0.92 -4.20
C PHE A 46 5.96 -0.19 -3.14
N ASP A 47 6.29 0.16 -1.91
CA ASP A 47 6.15 -0.71 -0.75
C ASP A 47 4.88 -0.34 0.00
N ILE A 48 4.23 -1.33 0.63
CA ILE A 48 3.03 -1.17 1.44
C ILE A 48 3.39 -1.47 2.89
N PHE A 49 3.07 -0.53 3.77
CA PHE A 49 3.26 -0.67 5.20
C PHE A 49 1.89 -0.66 5.89
N ILE A 50 1.68 -1.61 6.80
CA ILE A 50 0.53 -1.59 7.70
C ILE A 50 1.06 -1.68 9.13
N ASN A 51 0.63 -0.76 10.00
CA ASN A 51 1.15 -0.63 11.38
C ASN A 51 2.69 -0.55 11.46
N ASN A 52 3.30 0.23 10.57
CA ASN A 52 4.76 0.39 10.45
C ASN A 52 5.52 -0.90 10.12
N GLU A 53 4.82 -2.00 9.82
CA GLU A 53 5.42 -3.24 9.34
C GLU A 53 5.36 -3.29 7.81
N THR A 54 6.44 -3.75 7.19
CA THR A 54 6.48 -3.93 5.74
C THR A 54 5.61 -5.13 5.36
N THR A 55 4.43 -4.85 4.81
CA THR A 55 3.44 -5.88 4.47
C THR A 55 3.61 -6.39 3.04
N GLU A 56 3.99 -5.51 2.12
CA GLU A 56 4.26 -5.86 0.73
C GLU A 56 5.52 -5.14 0.24
N VAL A 57 6.42 -5.90 -0.38
CA VAL A 57 7.64 -5.37 -0.97
C VAL A 57 7.49 -5.39 -2.48
N LYS A 58 7.79 -4.27 -3.14
CA LYS A 58 7.72 -4.14 -4.60
C LYS A 58 6.33 -4.41 -5.19
N ALA A 59 5.30 -3.81 -4.61
CA ALA A 59 3.98 -3.76 -5.21
C ALA A 59 4.05 -3.11 -6.61
N ASP A 60 3.56 -3.84 -7.61
CA ASP A 60 3.45 -3.39 -9.00
C ASP A 60 2.07 -3.80 -9.53
N VAL A 61 1.23 -2.78 -9.77
CA VAL A 61 -0.14 -3.00 -10.18
C VAL A 61 -0.22 -3.63 -11.57
N ILE A 62 0.65 -3.24 -12.51
CA ILE A 62 0.66 -3.82 -13.87
C ILE A 62 1.07 -5.28 -13.83
N ALA A 63 2.07 -5.63 -13.01
CA ALA A 63 2.48 -7.01 -12.81
C ALA A 63 1.36 -7.87 -12.20
N TRP A 64 0.56 -7.30 -11.29
CA TRP A 64 -0.56 -8.00 -10.66
C TRP A 64 -1.79 -8.15 -11.55
N SER A 65 -2.16 -7.08 -12.25
CA SER A 65 -3.37 -7.03 -13.06
C SER A 65 -3.18 -7.60 -14.46
N ASN A 66 -1.91 -7.84 -14.86
CA ASN A 66 -1.53 -8.26 -16.20
C ASN A 66 -1.99 -7.28 -17.31
N GLY A 67 -2.17 -5.99 -16.97
CA GLY A 67 -2.57 -4.97 -17.95
C GLY A 67 -3.00 -3.62 -17.38
N TYR A 68 -2.96 -2.61 -18.25
CA TYR A 68 -3.46 -1.27 -17.98
C TYR A 68 -4.98 -1.25 -17.80
N ALA A 69 -5.48 -0.42 -16.86
CA ALA A 69 -6.90 -0.27 -16.56
C ALA A 69 -7.64 -1.58 -16.18
N VAL A 70 -6.89 -2.58 -15.69
CA VAL A 70 -7.45 -3.82 -15.16
C VAL A 70 -7.46 -3.76 -13.63
N PRO A 71 -8.63 -3.88 -12.97
CA PRO A 71 -8.71 -3.83 -11.52
C PRO A 71 -8.16 -5.12 -10.89
N VAL A 72 -7.49 -4.97 -9.74
CA VAL A 72 -7.00 -6.07 -8.91
C VAL A 72 -7.13 -5.67 -7.43
N TYR A 73 -7.25 -6.64 -6.53
CA TYR A 73 -7.20 -6.40 -5.10
C TYR A 73 -6.18 -7.30 -4.41
N ARG A 74 -5.73 -6.87 -3.23
CA ARG A 74 -4.85 -7.62 -2.34
C ARG A 74 -5.37 -7.56 -0.92
N ASP A 75 -5.37 -8.72 -0.27
CA ASP A 75 -5.88 -8.91 1.08
C ASP A 75 -4.71 -9.10 2.06
N TYR A 76 -4.76 -8.37 3.16
CA TYR A 76 -3.80 -8.47 4.25
C TYR A 76 -4.53 -8.63 5.57
N VAL A 77 -4.09 -9.58 6.39
CA VAL A 77 -4.65 -9.79 7.73
C VAL A 77 -3.68 -9.23 8.76
N VAL A 78 -4.15 -8.32 9.60
CA VAL A 78 -3.33 -7.63 10.60
C VAL A 78 -3.93 -7.81 11.98
N LEU A 79 -3.09 -8.26 12.92
CA LEU A 79 -3.45 -8.29 14.33
C LEU A 79 -3.24 -6.89 14.92
N VAL A 80 -4.27 -6.35 15.55
CA VAL A 80 -4.18 -5.10 16.30
C VAL A 80 -4.13 -5.47 17.78
N PRO A 81 -2.96 -5.40 18.44
CA PRO A 81 -2.79 -5.90 19.80
C PRO A 81 -3.76 -5.21 20.76
N LYS A 82 -4.29 -5.92 21.75
CA LYS A 82 -5.16 -5.30 22.75
C LYS A 82 -4.38 -4.28 23.58
N VAL A 83 -4.87 -3.06 23.64
CA VAL A 83 -4.46 -2.04 24.63
C VAL A 83 -5.61 -1.90 25.64
N ASN A 84 -5.31 -1.53 26.89
CA ASN A 84 -6.23 -1.22 28.00
C ASN A 84 -7.73 -1.36 27.69
N ASN A 85 -8.48 -2.20 28.42
CA ASN A 85 -9.94 -2.30 28.30
C ASN A 85 -10.55 -2.38 26.88
N GLY A 86 -9.78 -2.65 25.82
CA GLY A 86 -10.27 -2.67 24.44
C GLY A 86 -10.43 -1.27 23.81
N GLU A 87 -9.65 -0.28 24.25
CA GLU A 87 -9.64 1.04 23.64
C GLU A 87 -9.28 1.01 22.15
N LYS A 88 -9.69 2.06 21.42
CA LYS A 88 -9.38 2.21 20.01
C LYS A 88 -7.90 2.48 19.80
N GLN A 89 -7.37 1.93 18.72
CA GLN A 89 -6.04 2.23 18.20
C GLN A 89 -6.15 2.71 16.76
N GLU A 90 -5.13 3.45 16.32
CA GLU A 90 -5.01 3.80 14.92
C GLU A 90 -4.36 2.66 14.16
N LEU A 91 -5.00 2.20 13.10
CA LEU A 91 -4.39 1.39 12.05
C LEU A 91 -3.73 2.32 11.04
N TRP A 92 -2.45 2.10 10.78
CA TRP A 92 -1.65 2.94 9.88
C TRP A 92 -1.52 2.20 8.56
N LEU A 93 -1.90 2.82 7.45
CA LEU A 93 -1.63 2.32 6.11
C LEU A 93 -0.75 3.34 5.41
N GLU A 94 0.40 2.91 4.91
CA GLU A 94 1.33 3.78 4.21
C GLU A 94 1.83 3.18 2.91
N LEU A 95 2.04 4.02 1.91
CA LEU A 95 2.65 3.66 0.63
C LEU A 95 3.89 4.51 0.38
N HIS A 96 5.00 3.89 -0.02
CA HIS A 96 6.24 4.60 -0.34
C HIS A 96 6.85 4.12 -1.67
N PRO A 97 7.40 4.98 -2.54
CA PRO A 97 8.07 4.51 -3.77
C PRO A 97 9.23 3.56 -3.46
N ASN A 98 9.30 2.43 -4.15
CA ASN A 98 10.45 1.55 -4.06
C ASN A 98 11.48 1.95 -5.12
N THR A 99 12.59 2.53 -4.69
CA THR A 99 13.66 3.02 -5.58
C THR A 99 14.81 2.02 -5.77
N LYS A 100 14.74 0.84 -5.12
CA LYS A 100 15.80 -0.17 -5.17
C LYS A 100 15.83 -0.93 -6.50
N THR A 101 14.68 -1.04 -7.16
CA THR A 101 14.56 -1.61 -8.51
C THR A 101 14.50 -0.49 -9.54
N LYS A 102 15.51 -0.42 -10.42
CA LYS A 102 15.44 0.44 -11.60
C LYS A 102 14.59 -0.25 -12.67
N SER A 103 13.86 0.52 -13.48
CA SER A 103 13.24 0.02 -14.71
C SER A 103 14.29 -0.75 -15.51
N GLN A 104 13.91 -1.92 -16.04
CA GLN A 104 14.61 -2.47 -17.20
C GLN A 104 14.28 -1.62 -18.42
#